data_AF-A0A2M8PP73-F1
#
_entry.id   AF-A0A2M8PP73-F1
#
_cell.length_a   1.000
_cell.length_b   1.000
_cell.length_c   1.000
_cell.angle_alpha   90.00
_cell.angle_beta   90.00
_cell.angle_gamma   90.00
#
_symmetry.space_group_name_H-M   'P 1'
#
loop_
_entity.id
_entity.type
_entity.pdbx_description
1 polymer ?
#
loop_
_entity_poly.entity_id
_entity_poly.type
_entity_poly.pdbx_seq_one_letter_code
_entity_poly.pdbx_strand_id
1 'polypeptide(L)' 'NNIIDGVFGGLRGIKSVILVGGGAVQIEDHLREWYGDKVLNRKKVAATKRLHPVDMNAVGGLRLALMRVNGAG' A
#
# COMPACT_ATOMS: atom_id res chain seq x y z
N ASN A 1 6.89 -7.66 14.28
CA ASN A 1 5.52 -7.12 14.48
C ASN A 1 4.61 -8.28 14.86
N ASN A 2 4.11 -8.34 16.09
CA ASN A 2 3.44 -9.54 16.64
C ASN A 2 2.21 -10.00 15.84
N ILE A 3 1.49 -9.06 15.20
CA ILE A 3 0.33 -9.41 14.37
C ILE A 3 0.80 -10.01 13.04
N ILE A 4 1.74 -9.34 12.36
CA ILE A 4 2.25 -9.82 11.07
C ILE A 4 2.94 -11.18 11.22
N ASP A 5 3.75 -11.34 12.27
CA ASP A 5 4.51 -12.57 12.50
C ASP A 5 3.62 -13.69 13.05
N GLY A 6 2.77 -13.38 14.04
CA GLY A 6 1.96 -14.37 14.76
C GLY A 6 0.65 -14.77 14.08
N VAL A 7 -0.01 -13.84 13.39
CA VAL A 7 -1.32 -14.10 12.74
C VAL A 7 -1.15 -14.35 11.24
N PHE A 8 -0.27 -13.59 10.58
CA PHE A 8 -0.08 -13.66 9.13
C PHE A 8 1.18 -14.43 8.72
N GLY A 9 1.79 -15.18 9.64
CA GLY A 9 2.93 -16.06 9.38
C GLY A 9 4.13 -15.35 8.74
N GLY A 10 4.42 -14.11 9.16
CA GLY A 10 5.53 -13.32 8.65
C GLY A 10 5.41 -12.99 7.15
N LEU A 11 4.18 -12.88 6.65
CA LEU A 11 3.87 -12.65 5.23
C LEU A 11 4.38 -13.78 4.31
N ARG A 12 4.48 -15.02 4.79
CA ARG A 12 4.84 -16.16 3.92
C ARG A 12 3.76 -16.37 2.86
N GLY A 13 4.19 -16.59 1.61
CA GLY A 13 3.27 -16.73 0.46
C GLY A 13 2.66 -15.42 -0.06
N ILE A 14 2.86 -14.30 0.64
CA ILE A 14 2.46 -12.97 0.17
C ILE A 14 3.56 -12.40 -0.72
N LYS A 15 3.21 -12.08 -1.97
CA LYS A 15 4.12 -11.49 -2.96
C LYS A 15 4.50 -10.05 -2.63
N SER A 16 3.54 -9.23 -2.22
CA SER A 16 3.77 -7.82 -1.91
C SER A 16 2.67 -7.26 -0.99
N VAL A 17 3.02 -6.24 -0.21
CA VAL A 17 2.18 -5.50 0.72
C VAL A 17 2.26 -4.03 0.38
N ILE A 18 1.11 -3.37 0.25
CA ILE A 18 1.01 -1.92 0.17
C ILE A 18 0.60 -1.35 1.53
N LEU A 19 1.31 -0.33 2.01
CA LEU A 19 0.97 0.36 3.24
C LEU A 19 0.16 1.62 2.93
N VAL A 20 -1.01 1.74 3.55
CA VAL A 20 -1.93 2.87 3.40
C VAL A 20 -2.42 3.37 4.77
N GLY A 21 -2.98 4.56 4.82
CA GLY A 21 -3.51 5.19 6.03
C GLY A 21 -2.48 6.02 6.81
N GLY A 22 -2.94 6.69 7.89
CA GLY A 22 -2.13 7.62 8.67
C GLY A 22 -0.94 6.98 9.38
N GLY A 23 -1.13 5.79 9.96
CA GLY A 23 -0.06 5.07 10.65
C GLY A 23 1.07 4.61 9.72
N ALA A 24 0.80 4.45 8.42
CA ALA A 24 1.82 4.02 7.45
C ALA A 24 3.02 4.98 7.39
N VAL A 25 2.79 6.28 7.58
CA VAL A 25 3.85 7.29 7.58
C VAL A 25 4.90 7.03 8.66
N GLN A 26 4.49 6.44 9.78
CA GLN A 26 5.35 6.24 10.96
C GLN A 26 6.09 4.90 10.93
N ILE A 27 5.55 3.89 10.23
CA ILE A 27 6.05 2.51 10.31
C ILE A 27 6.63 1.96 9.01
N GLU A 28 6.52 2.68 7.88
CA GLU A 28 6.94 2.19 6.56
C GLU A 28 8.41 1.76 6.55
N ASP A 29 9.30 2.56 7.12
CA ASP A 29 10.74 2.27 7.10
C ASP A 29 11.07 1.02 7.96
N HIS A 30 10.46 0.88 9.14
CA HIS A 30 10.63 -0.31 9.99
C HIS A 30 10.07 -1.58 9.34
N LEU A 31 8.89 -1.51 8.72
CA LEU A 31 8.31 -2.67 8.04
C LEU A 31 9.15 -3.08 6.83
N ARG A 32 9.79 -2.12 6.15
CA ARG A 32 10.71 -2.41 5.04
C ARG A 32 12.03 -3.01 5.52
N GLU A 33 12.52 -2.61 6.68
CA GLU A 33 13.68 -3.24 7.30
C GLU A 33 13.40 -4.72 7.63
N TRP A 34 12.25 -5.02 8.22
CA TRP A 34 11.91 -6.38 8.65
C TRP A 34 11.46 -7.31 7.53
N TYR A 35 10.65 -6.81 6.59
CA TYR A 35 10.03 -7.63 5.55
C TYR A 35 10.57 -7.37 4.13
N GLY A 36 11.54 -6.46 4.01
CA GLY A 36 12.28 -6.20 2.78
C GLY A 36 11.39 -5.77 1.62
N ASP A 37 11.68 -6.33 0.45
CA ASP A 37 11.03 -6.01 -0.81
C ASP A 37 9.56 -6.44 -0.90
N LYS A 38 9.05 -7.19 0.08
CA LYS A 38 7.62 -7.46 0.18
C LYS A 38 6.84 -6.18 0.41
N VAL A 39 7.38 -5.24 1.20
CA VAL A 39 6.72 -3.97 1.46
C VAL A 39 7.00 -3.03 0.29
N LEU A 40 5.96 -2.75 -0.48
CA LEU A 40 6.02 -1.95 -1.69
C LEU A 40 6.49 -0.53 -1.37
N ASN A 41 7.58 -0.11 -2.01
CA ASN A 41 8.04 1.27 -1.93
C ASN A 41 7.16 2.16 -2.80
N ARG A 42 6.16 2.81 -2.20
CA ARG A 42 5.22 3.69 -2.94
C ARG A 42 5.92 4.78 -3.73
N LYS A 43 7.07 5.29 -3.25
CA LYS A 43 7.79 6.40 -3.87
C LYS A 43 8.41 5.99 -5.22
N LYS A 44 8.56 4.69 -5.49
CA LYS A 44 9.12 4.14 -6.73
C LYS A 44 8.07 3.71 -7.75
N VAL A 45 6.80 3.59 -7.38
CA VAL A 45 5.74 3.08 -8.27
C VAL A 45 4.96 4.23 -8.90
N ALA A 46 4.87 4.27 -10.23
CA ALA A 46 4.24 5.39 -10.96
C ALA A 46 2.81 5.71 -10.47
N ALA A 47 2.03 4.69 -10.14
CA ALA A 47 0.65 4.83 -9.67
C ALA A 47 0.52 5.47 -8.29
N THR A 48 1.56 5.40 -7.44
CA THR A 48 1.51 5.80 -6.02
C THR A 48 2.61 6.78 -5.59
N LYS A 49 3.62 7.06 -6.44
CA LYS A 49 4.82 7.86 -6.10
C LYS A 49 4.57 9.29 -5.66
N ARG A 50 3.43 9.86 -6.04
CA ARG A 50 3.01 11.23 -5.67
C ARG A 50 1.85 11.25 -4.68
N LEU A 51 1.46 10.08 -4.14
CA LEU A 51 0.34 9.98 -3.23
C LEU A 51 0.84 9.89 -1.79
N HIS A 52 0.25 10.69 -0.93
CA HIS A 52 0.38 10.50 0.50
C HIS A 52 -0.38 9.20 0.89
N PRO A 53 0.18 8.33 1.76
CA PRO A 53 -0.45 7.04 2.08
C PRO A 53 -1.85 7.19 2.72
N VAL A 54 -2.13 8.32 3.37
CA VAL A 54 -3.48 8.67 3.90
C VAL A 54 -4.51 8.75 2.78
N ASP A 55 -4.13 9.26 1.62
CA ASP A 55 -5.07 9.58 0.54
C ASP A 55 -5.26 8.42 -0.45
N MET A 56 -4.46 7.34 -0.32
CA MET A 56 -4.41 6.28 -1.32
C MET A 56 -5.75 5.57 -1.53
N ASN A 57 -6.54 5.39 -0.47
CA ASN A 57 -7.87 4.80 -0.58
C ASN A 57 -8.83 5.73 -1.33
N ALA A 58 -8.84 7.02 -0.99
CA ALA A 58 -9.70 8.02 -1.64
C ALA A 58 -9.33 8.19 -3.13
N VAL A 59 -8.04 8.29 -3.44
CA VAL A 59 -7.56 8.40 -4.82
C VAL A 59 -7.84 7.13 -5.62
N GLY A 60 -7.71 5.95 -5.01
CA GLY A 60 -8.10 4.68 -5.64
C GLY A 60 -9.58 4.65 -6.00
N GLY A 61 -10.44 5.06 -5.07
CA GLY A 61 -11.89 5.18 -5.29
C GLY A 61 -12.24 6.17 -6.40
N LEU A 62 -11.62 7.35 -6.39
CA LEU A 62 -11.81 8.38 -7.43
C LEU A 62 -11.40 7.86 -8.82
N ARG A 63 -10.25 7.19 -8.93
CA ARG A 63 -9.79 6.60 -10.20
C ARG A 63 -10.79 5.58 -10.73
N LEU A 64 -11.31 4.71 -9.86
CA LEU A 64 -12.32 3.73 -10.24
C LEU A 64 -13.63 4.41 -10.69
N ALA A 65 -14.07 5.45 -9.99
CA ALA A 65 -15.27 6.20 -10.37
C ALA A 65 -15.10 6.87 -11.74
N LEU A 66 -13.97 7.52 -12.00
CA LEU A 66 -13.66 8.13 -13.30
C LEU A 66 -13.58 7.10 -14.41
N MET A 67 -12.99 5.92 -14.17
CA MET A 67 -12.98 4.83 -15.15
C MET A 67 -14.40 4.39 -15.53
N ARG A 68 -15.33 4.35 -14.56
CA ARG A 68 -16.73 4.00 -14.83
C ARG A 68 -17.46 5.08 -15.63
N VAL A 69 -17.20 6.35 -15.34
CA VAL A 69 -17.80 7.47 -16.09
C VAL A 69 -17.24 7.56 -17.51
N ASN A 70 -15.91 7.41 -17.66
CA ASN A 70 -15.24 7.56 -18.95
C ASN A 70 -15.30 6.29 -19.83
N GLY A 71 -15.53 5.12 -19.24
CA GLY A 71 -15.67 3.84 -19.96
C GLY A 71 -17.12 3.47 -20.30
N ALA A 72 -18.09 4.29 -19.89
CA ALA A 72 -19.51 4.13 -20.23
C ALA A 72 -19.93 4.98 -21.45
N GLY A 73 -18.96 5.41 -22.27
CA GLY A 73 -19.17 6.13 -23.54
C GLY A 73 -18.87 5.26 -24.75
#